data_AF-A0A5N6JUG3-F1
#
_entry.id   AF-A0A5N6JUG3-F1
#
_cell.length_a   1.000
_cell.length_b   1.000
_cell.length_c   1.000
_cell.angle_alpha   90.00
_cell.angle_beta   90.00
_cell.angle_gamma   90.00
#
_symmetry.space_group_name_H-M   'P 1'
#
loop_
_entity.id
_entity.type
_entity.pdbx_description
1 polymer ?
#
loop_
_entity_poly.entity_id
_entity_poly.type
_entity_poly.pdbx_seq_one_letter_code
_entity_poly.pdbx_strand_id
1 'polypeptide(L)'
;MECNTPNDIYLLLKSSDFITHDLEHAFDGCDEDPTLTKENTKFVLVLRKWFKVNPSCEFRCFVRDRRLIGICQRDLNYFDFLFPLIPTLREAIQLYFDKILKDTFPDRNFSFDVYIPEPFDKVRLVDINPWAPRTDPLLFSWLELLTLSVPPPLLGTADSPSVPPLPTHSSDEDDGPDAIEEIEWMPDFRLVKKDDPEAYSFASPQYSAHKMPQEVVEAGASGEGGMREFADNWQRMLNGELEMMRAGEDSDDDDDDNDPGGRVDT
;
A
#
# COMPACT_ATOMS: atom_id res chain seq x y z
N MET A 1 -14.12 4.47 3.47
CA MET A 1 -15.06 5.49 2.95
C MET A 1 -16.49 5.01 3.14
N GLU A 2 -17.38 5.88 3.62
CA GLU A 2 -18.81 5.59 3.76
C GLU A 2 -19.53 6.04 2.48
N CYS A 3 -20.34 5.15 1.90
CA CYS A 3 -21.18 5.46 0.74
C CYS A 3 -22.61 5.04 1.06
N ASN A 4 -23.57 5.94 0.88
CA ASN A 4 -24.98 5.70 1.18
C ASN A 4 -25.81 5.46 -0.09
N THR A 5 -25.31 5.90 -1.24
CA THR A 5 -25.97 5.73 -2.55
C THR A 5 -25.02 5.14 -3.60
N PRO A 6 -25.55 4.53 -4.68
CA PRO A 6 -24.74 4.11 -5.81
C PRO A 6 -23.95 5.27 -6.45
N ASN A 7 -24.50 6.49 -6.46
CA ASN A 7 -23.81 7.65 -7.01
C ASN A 7 -22.56 8.01 -6.20
N ASP A 8 -22.60 7.87 -4.87
CA ASP A 8 -21.43 8.09 -4.01
C ASP A 8 -20.30 7.12 -4.40
N ILE A 9 -20.65 5.86 -4.69
CA ILE A 9 -19.70 4.83 -5.14
C ILE A 9 -19.10 5.21 -6.49
N TYR A 10 -19.94 5.57 -7.47
CA TYR A 10 -19.44 5.97 -8.79
C TYR A 10 -18.53 7.19 -8.72
N LEU A 11 -18.90 8.20 -7.92
CA LEU A 11 -18.11 9.40 -7.75
C LEU A 11 -16.75 9.06 -7.13
N LEU A 12 -16.74 8.29 -6.05
CA LEU A 12 -15.52 7.89 -5.35
C LEU A 12 -14.58 7.09 -6.26
N LEU A 13 -15.12 6.12 -7.01
CA LEU A 13 -14.31 5.27 -7.88
C LEU A 13 -13.74 6.05 -9.07
N LYS A 14 -14.55 6.94 -9.68
CA LYS A 14 -14.10 7.74 -10.83
C LYS A 14 -13.07 8.80 -10.46
N SER A 15 -13.09 9.29 -9.23
CA SER A 15 -12.16 10.30 -8.75
C SER A 15 -10.90 9.71 -8.10
N SER A 16 -10.66 8.39 -8.21
CA SER A 16 -9.58 7.72 -7.51
C SER A 16 -8.47 7.30 -8.46
N ASP A 17 -7.28 7.86 -8.26
CA ASP A 17 -6.08 7.48 -9.02
C ASP A 17 -5.69 6.01 -8.79
N PHE A 18 -6.02 5.44 -7.62
CA PHE A 18 -5.82 4.02 -7.35
C PHE A 18 -6.71 3.12 -8.21
N ILE A 19 -7.97 3.52 -8.41
CA ILE A 19 -8.87 2.77 -9.28
C ILE A 19 -8.44 2.90 -10.74
N THR A 20 -7.98 4.09 -11.16
CA THR A 20 -7.38 4.28 -12.49
C THR A 20 -6.16 3.37 -12.65
N HIS A 21 -5.28 3.30 -11.64
CA HIS A 21 -4.12 2.42 -11.63
C HIS A 21 -4.52 0.94 -11.74
N ASP A 22 -5.49 0.48 -10.96
CA ASP A 22 -6.00 -0.90 -11.02
C ASP A 22 -6.58 -1.24 -12.41
N LEU A 23 -7.20 -0.27 -13.10
CA LEU A 23 -7.80 -0.48 -14.41
C LEU A 23 -6.79 -0.47 -15.56
N GLU A 24 -5.68 0.26 -15.42
CA GLU A 24 -4.77 0.55 -16.53
C GLU A 24 -3.37 -0.02 -16.38
N HIS A 25 -2.90 -0.19 -15.14
CA HIS A 25 -1.50 -0.38 -14.78
C HIS A 25 -1.27 -1.48 -13.72
N ALA A 26 -2.28 -2.31 -13.45
CA ALA A 26 -2.22 -3.35 -12.41
C ALA A 26 -1.07 -4.35 -12.59
N PHE A 27 -0.69 -4.64 -13.83
CA PHE A 27 0.36 -5.60 -14.18
C PHE A 27 1.71 -4.92 -14.50
N ASP A 28 1.81 -3.60 -14.36
CA ASP A 28 3.06 -2.87 -14.59
C ASP A 28 4.11 -3.31 -13.57
N GLY A 29 5.20 -3.92 -14.06
CA GLY A 29 6.29 -4.45 -13.25
C GLY A 29 6.14 -5.93 -12.89
N CYS A 30 5.12 -6.63 -13.41
CA CYS A 30 5.06 -8.09 -13.39
C CYS A 30 5.93 -8.70 -14.50
N ASP A 31 6.33 -9.96 -14.31
CA ASP A 31 6.92 -10.75 -15.39
C ASP A 31 5.91 -10.92 -16.53
N GLU A 32 6.39 -10.97 -17.78
CA GLU A 32 5.51 -11.12 -18.95
C GLU A 32 4.79 -12.47 -18.92
N ASP A 33 3.46 -12.44 -18.76
CA ASP A 33 2.59 -13.58 -18.96
C ASP A 33 1.65 -13.30 -20.14
N PRO A 34 1.80 -14.00 -21.29
CA PRO A 34 0.99 -13.76 -22.49
C PRO A 34 -0.49 -14.11 -22.30
N THR A 35 -0.86 -14.77 -21.19
CA THR A 35 -2.25 -15.08 -20.87
C THR A 35 -2.97 -13.95 -20.13
N LEU A 36 -2.22 -13.08 -19.44
CA LEU A 36 -2.73 -11.97 -18.64
C LEU A 36 -2.69 -10.67 -19.46
N THR A 37 -3.73 -10.48 -20.29
CA THR A 37 -3.94 -9.21 -21.00
C THR A 37 -5.07 -8.39 -20.36
N LYS A 38 -5.12 -7.09 -20.65
CA LYS A 38 -6.19 -6.20 -20.18
C LYS A 38 -7.57 -6.70 -20.61
N GLU A 39 -7.67 -7.29 -21.81
CA GLU A 39 -8.91 -7.83 -22.37
C GLU A 39 -9.38 -9.11 -21.66
N ASN A 40 -8.43 -9.91 -21.15
CA ASN A 40 -8.72 -11.14 -20.40
C ASN A 40 -8.92 -10.90 -18.90
N THR A 41 -8.61 -9.69 -18.42
CA THR A 41 -8.71 -9.33 -17.01
C THR A 41 -10.15 -9.03 -16.63
N LYS A 42 -10.70 -9.85 -15.73
CA LYS A 42 -12.06 -9.65 -15.21
C LYS A 42 -12.02 -8.75 -13.97
N PHE A 43 -12.49 -7.51 -14.12
CA PHE A 43 -12.67 -6.60 -13.00
C PHE A 43 -13.85 -7.01 -12.12
N VAL A 44 -13.71 -6.77 -10.82
CA VAL A 44 -14.73 -7.07 -9.81
C VAL A 44 -14.95 -5.83 -8.96
N LEU A 45 -16.23 -5.43 -8.81
CA LEU A 45 -16.61 -4.39 -7.86
C LEU A 45 -16.76 -5.01 -6.46
N VAL A 46 -15.91 -4.59 -5.53
CA VAL A 46 -15.93 -5.06 -4.13
C VAL A 46 -16.64 -4.03 -3.27
N LEU A 47 -17.77 -4.40 -2.67
CA LEU A 47 -18.50 -3.58 -1.69
C LEU A 47 -18.36 -4.20 -0.30
N ARG A 48 -17.56 -3.55 0.55
CA ARG A 48 -17.38 -3.95 1.96
C ARG A 48 -18.38 -3.20 2.83
N LYS A 49 -19.00 -3.89 3.81
CA LYS A 49 -19.89 -3.24 4.77
C LYS A 49 -19.13 -2.16 5.53
N TRP A 50 -19.60 -0.93 5.47
CA TRP A 50 -19.00 0.17 6.21
C TRP A 50 -19.14 -0.03 7.73
N PHE A 51 -18.09 0.33 8.46
CA PHE A 51 -18.10 0.49 9.89
C PHE A 51 -17.09 1.57 10.28
N LYS A 52 -17.30 2.18 11.45
CA LYS A 52 -16.35 3.16 11.98
C LYS A 52 -15.09 2.44 12.44
N VAL A 53 -13.99 2.65 11.73
CA VAL A 53 -12.66 2.15 12.08
C VAL A 53 -11.93 3.20 12.90
N ASN A 54 -11.21 2.80 13.94
CA ASN A 54 -10.26 3.68 14.63
C ASN A 54 -8.90 3.59 13.90
N PRO A 55 -8.44 4.64 13.19
CA PRO A 55 -7.23 4.58 12.36
C PRO A 55 -5.97 4.20 13.13
N SER A 56 -5.90 4.58 14.42
CA SER A 56 -4.76 4.25 15.30
C SER A 56 -4.56 2.74 15.52
N CYS A 57 -5.59 1.93 15.26
CA CYS A 57 -5.56 0.49 15.49
C CYS A 57 -5.48 -0.32 14.18
N GLU A 58 -5.02 0.31 13.10
CA GLU A 58 -4.67 -0.35 11.84
C GLU A 58 -3.15 -0.53 11.73
N PHE A 59 -2.74 -1.71 11.28
CA PHE A 59 -1.33 -2.08 11.16
C PHE A 59 -1.05 -2.76 9.82
N ARG A 60 0.08 -2.41 9.21
CA ARG A 60 0.64 -3.12 8.06
C ARG A 60 1.68 -4.12 8.53
N CYS A 61 1.54 -5.35 8.06
CA CYS A 61 2.36 -6.48 8.43
C CYS A 61 3.12 -7.01 7.21
N PHE A 62 4.39 -7.33 7.38
CA PHE A 62 5.30 -7.75 6.31
C PHE A 62 5.71 -9.20 6.51
N VAL A 63 5.43 -10.03 5.50
CA VAL A 63 5.74 -11.45 5.50
C VAL A 63 6.81 -11.72 4.45
N ARG A 64 7.90 -12.36 4.88
CA ARG A 64 8.96 -12.83 3.99
C ARG A 64 9.29 -14.28 4.32
N ASP A 65 9.34 -15.13 3.31
CA ASP A 65 9.59 -16.57 3.44
C ASP A 65 8.65 -17.28 4.42
N ARG A 66 7.35 -16.95 4.39
CA ARG A 66 6.32 -17.43 5.34
C ARG A 66 6.61 -17.10 6.80
N ARG A 67 7.28 -15.98 7.04
CA ARG A 67 7.52 -15.45 8.39
C ARG A 67 7.13 -14.00 8.47
N LEU A 68 6.42 -13.64 9.54
CA LEU A 68 6.15 -12.26 9.89
C LEU A 68 7.45 -11.61 10.36
N ILE A 69 7.94 -10.60 9.62
CA ILE A 69 9.23 -9.94 9.89
C ILE A 69 9.07 -8.52 10.44
N GLY A 70 7.95 -7.86 10.12
CA GLY A 70 7.72 -6.47 10.49
C GLY A 70 6.24 -6.16 10.65
N ILE A 71 5.93 -5.28 11.59
CA ILE A 71 4.61 -4.72 11.85
C ILE A 71 4.81 -3.21 12.04
N CYS A 72 4.00 -2.39 11.38
CA CYS A 72 3.99 -0.95 11.61
C CYS A 72 2.58 -0.38 11.67
N GLN A 73 2.46 0.76 12.34
CA GLN A 73 1.25 1.57 12.33
C GLN A 73 0.91 2.02 10.90
N ARG A 74 -0.37 1.89 10.49
CA ARG A 74 -0.83 2.27 9.16
C ARG A 74 -1.04 3.78 9.00
N ASP A 75 -1.58 4.41 10.05
CA ASP A 75 -1.78 5.85 10.14
C ASP A 75 -0.46 6.50 10.61
N LEU A 76 -0.07 7.66 10.06
CA LEU A 76 1.20 8.30 10.40
C LEU A 76 1.09 9.32 11.55
N ASN A 77 -0.06 9.44 12.23
CA ASN A 77 -0.20 10.28 13.42
C ASN A 77 0.42 9.63 14.67
N TYR A 78 0.84 10.45 15.64
CA TYR A 78 1.31 9.96 16.94
C TYR A 78 0.16 9.53 17.86
N PHE A 79 0.24 8.30 18.41
CA PHE A 79 -0.70 7.80 19.42
C PHE A 79 0.03 7.20 20.63
N ASP A 80 0.11 7.99 21.71
CA ASP A 80 0.79 7.64 22.96
C ASP A 80 0.31 6.31 23.58
N PHE A 81 -0.99 6.03 23.50
CA PHE A 81 -1.60 4.86 24.13
C PHE A 81 -1.23 3.53 23.47
N LEU A 82 -0.68 3.53 22.24
CA LEU A 82 -0.31 2.31 21.53
C LEU A 82 0.97 1.67 22.06
N PHE A 83 1.91 2.48 22.58
CA PHE A 83 3.20 2.00 23.07
C PHE A 83 3.08 0.91 24.16
N PRO A 84 2.26 1.07 25.22
CA PRO A 84 2.07 0.00 26.20
C PRO A 84 1.34 -1.23 25.64
N LEU A 85 0.66 -1.12 24.48
CA LEU A 85 -0.10 -2.21 23.86
C LEU A 85 0.72 -3.05 22.88
N ILE A 86 1.94 -2.64 22.54
CA ILE A 86 2.81 -3.35 21.58
C ILE A 86 2.89 -4.87 21.86
N PRO A 87 3.11 -5.36 23.10
CA PRO A 87 3.19 -6.79 23.35
C PRO A 87 1.90 -7.52 22.97
N THR A 88 0.75 -6.99 23.41
CA THR A 88 -0.58 -7.56 23.14
C THR A 88 -0.91 -7.56 21.65
N LEU A 89 -0.67 -6.44 20.97
CA LEU A 89 -0.93 -6.31 19.54
C LEU A 89 -0.05 -7.25 18.73
N ARG A 90 1.24 -7.34 19.07
CA ARG A 90 2.18 -8.25 18.41
C ARG A 90 1.74 -9.70 18.55
N GLU A 91 1.39 -10.13 19.76
CA GLU A 91 0.92 -11.49 20.02
C GLU A 91 -0.35 -11.81 19.22
N ALA A 92 -1.35 -10.91 19.25
CA ALA A 92 -2.59 -11.09 18.51
C ALA A 92 -2.35 -11.23 16.99
N ILE A 93 -1.49 -10.38 16.42
CA ILE A 93 -1.14 -10.41 14.99
C ILE A 93 -0.37 -11.68 14.64
N GLN A 94 0.64 -12.04 15.45
CA GLN A 94 1.46 -13.24 15.24
C GLN A 94 0.59 -14.50 15.26
N LEU A 95 -0.28 -14.63 16.28
CA LEU A 95 -1.22 -15.75 16.40
C LEU A 95 -2.17 -15.83 15.20
N TYR A 96 -2.67 -14.68 14.73
CA TYR A 96 -3.52 -14.63 13.55
C TYR A 96 -2.77 -15.07 12.30
N PHE A 97 -1.55 -14.56 12.08
CA PHE A 97 -0.71 -14.94 10.95
C PHE A 97 -0.42 -16.44 10.93
N ASP A 98 0.08 -17.01 12.03
CA ASP A 98 0.46 -18.42 12.11
C ASP A 98 -0.73 -19.36 11.88
N LYS A 99 -1.91 -19.01 12.41
CA LYS A 99 -3.11 -19.86 12.27
C LYS A 99 -3.83 -19.70 10.94
N ILE A 100 -3.88 -18.49 10.39
CA ILE A 100 -4.77 -18.17 9.29
C ILE A 100 -4.01 -18.00 7.99
N LEU A 101 -2.89 -17.27 7.96
CA LEU A 101 -2.28 -16.83 6.69
C LEU A 101 -1.04 -17.64 6.29
N LYS A 102 -0.23 -18.08 7.26
CA LYS A 102 1.09 -18.68 7.02
C LYS A 102 1.07 -19.83 6.02
N ASP A 103 0.10 -20.73 6.16
CA ASP A 103 0.00 -21.94 5.34
C ASP A 103 -1.17 -21.96 4.36
N THR A 104 -2.08 -20.98 4.43
CA THR A 104 -3.25 -20.92 3.54
C THR A 104 -3.09 -19.94 2.39
N PHE A 105 -2.27 -18.89 2.56
CA PHE A 105 -1.97 -17.95 1.49
C PHE A 105 -0.94 -18.56 0.53
N PRO A 106 -1.14 -18.46 -0.79
CA PRO A 106 -0.29 -19.14 -1.78
C PRO A 106 1.15 -18.64 -1.74
N ASP A 107 1.34 -17.32 -1.65
CA ASP A 107 2.66 -16.71 -1.74
C ASP A 107 3.41 -16.72 -0.41
N ARG A 108 4.73 -16.91 -0.50
CA ARG A 108 5.62 -16.89 0.67
C ARG A 108 5.95 -15.48 1.13
N ASN A 109 5.86 -14.51 0.24
CA ASN A 109 6.19 -13.11 0.46
C ASN A 109 4.97 -12.26 0.13
N PHE A 110 4.47 -11.52 1.10
CA PHE A 110 3.34 -10.61 0.92
C PHE A 110 3.27 -9.64 2.08
N SER A 111 2.41 -8.64 1.97
CA SER A 111 2.05 -7.78 3.09
C SER A 111 0.57 -7.87 3.33
N PHE A 112 0.14 -7.67 4.56
CA PHE A 112 -1.28 -7.69 4.90
C PHE A 112 -1.59 -6.61 5.92
N ASP A 113 -2.76 -6.01 5.78
CA ASP A 113 -3.24 -4.95 6.65
C ASP A 113 -4.28 -5.53 7.60
N VAL A 114 -4.20 -5.16 8.88
CA VAL A 114 -5.10 -5.62 9.91
C VAL A 114 -5.66 -4.48 10.73
N TYR A 115 -6.91 -4.63 11.16
CA TYR A 115 -7.55 -3.78 12.13
C TYR A 115 -7.84 -4.55 13.41
N ILE A 116 -7.47 -3.97 14.55
CA ILE A 116 -7.56 -4.62 15.87
C ILE A 116 -8.34 -3.70 16.82
N PRO A 117 -9.68 -3.82 16.89
CA PRO A 117 -10.48 -3.01 17.81
C PRO A 117 -10.19 -3.37 19.27
N GLU A 118 -10.53 -2.47 20.19
CA GLU A 118 -10.64 -2.79 21.61
C GLU A 118 -11.55 -4.03 21.81
N PRO A 119 -11.17 -4.99 22.67
CA PRO A 119 -10.11 -4.94 23.69
C PRO A 119 -8.73 -5.46 23.21
N PHE A 120 -8.42 -5.36 21.92
CA PHE A 120 -7.13 -5.74 21.29
C PHE A 120 -6.86 -7.25 21.20
N ASP A 121 -7.91 -8.07 21.22
CA ASP A 121 -7.85 -9.54 21.17
C ASP A 121 -8.31 -10.14 19.83
N LYS A 122 -8.90 -9.32 18.96
CA LYS A 122 -9.50 -9.75 17.69
C LYS A 122 -8.86 -9.05 16.52
N VAL A 123 -8.26 -9.85 15.64
CA VAL A 123 -7.67 -9.36 14.39
C VAL A 123 -8.70 -9.46 13.27
N ARG A 124 -8.89 -8.37 12.53
CA ARG A 124 -9.65 -8.35 11.27
C ARG A 124 -8.70 -8.09 10.13
N LEU A 125 -8.62 -9.01 9.17
CA LEU A 125 -7.91 -8.76 7.92
C LEU A 125 -8.63 -7.67 7.13
N VAL A 126 -7.90 -6.61 6.82
CA VAL A 126 -8.37 -5.47 6.02
C VAL A 126 -8.01 -5.71 4.57
N ASP A 127 -6.76 -6.05 4.27
CA ASP A 127 -6.28 -6.22 2.90
C ASP A 127 -5.03 -7.10 2.82
N ILE A 128 -4.72 -7.59 1.62
CA ILE A 128 -3.45 -8.27 1.32
C ILE A 128 -2.85 -7.60 0.08
N ASN A 129 -1.59 -7.21 0.18
CA ASN A 129 -0.87 -6.46 -0.84
C ASN A 129 0.40 -7.23 -1.29
N PRO A 130 0.78 -7.12 -2.57
CA PRO A 130 1.95 -7.82 -3.11
C PRO A 130 3.24 -7.40 -2.43
N TRP A 131 4.21 -8.31 -2.39
CA TRP A 131 5.58 -8.04 -1.95
C TRP A 131 6.38 -7.32 -3.03
N ALA A 132 6.06 -6.04 -3.25
CA ALA A 132 6.64 -5.24 -4.32
C ALA A 132 6.73 -3.76 -3.92
N PRO A 133 7.69 -2.99 -4.49
CA PRO A 133 7.88 -1.56 -4.21
C PRO A 133 6.64 -0.67 -4.36
N ARG A 134 5.66 -1.11 -5.16
CA ARG A 134 4.36 -0.44 -5.31
C ARG A 134 3.58 -0.37 -4.00
N THR A 135 3.73 -1.38 -3.14
CA THR A 135 3.10 -1.39 -1.82
C THR A 135 3.89 -0.44 -0.90
N ASP A 136 3.22 0.57 -0.35
CA ASP A 136 3.85 1.54 0.56
C ASP A 136 4.43 0.83 1.81
N PRO A 137 5.75 0.93 2.08
CA PRO A 137 6.37 0.29 3.24
C PRO A 137 6.15 1.07 4.55
N LEU A 138 5.59 2.29 4.49
CA LEU A 138 5.25 3.14 5.65
C LEU A 138 6.48 3.41 6.54
N LEU A 139 6.46 2.93 7.79
CA LEU A 139 7.56 3.11 8.75
C LEU A 139 8.76 2.19 8.48
N PHE A 140 8.74 1.49 7.35
CA PHE A 140 9.86 0.73 6.85
C PHE A 140 10.34 1.27 5.49
N SER A 141 11.53 0.84 5.06
CA SER A 141 11.98 0.93 3.68
C SER A 141 11.94 -0.42 2.98
N TRP A 142 11.77 -0.44 1.67
CA TRP A 142 11.88 -1.71 0.92
C TRP A 142 13.27 -2.33 1.03
N LEU A 143 14.32 -1.51 1.02
CA LEU A 143 15.69 -1.99 1.14
C LEU A 143 15.91 -2.73 2.47
N GLU A 144 15.41 -2.21 3.58
CA GLU A 144 15.54 -2.92 4.85
C GLU A 144 14.66 -4.18 4.88
N LEU A 145 13.41 -4.13 4.41
CA LEU A 145 12.55 -5.32 4.36
C LEU A 145 13.16 -6.46 3.55
N LEU A 146 13.89 -6.14 2.49
CA LEU A 146 14.62 -7.09 1.64
C LEU A 146 15.90 -7.64 2.30
N THR A 147 16.53 -6.88 3.19
CA THR A 147 17.85 -7.21 3.76
C THR A 147 17.81 -7.57 5.25
N LEU A 148 16.65 -7.44 5.91
CA LEU A 148 16.46 -7.80 7.32
C LEU A 148 16.98 -9.22 7.57
N SER A 149 17.86 -9.39 8.55
CA SER A 149 18.37 -10.72 8.89
C SER A 149 17.28 -11.50 9.62
N VAL A 150 16.94 -12.67 9.08
CA VAL A 150 15.92 -13.56 9.63
C VAL A 150 16.59 -14.91 9.81
N PRO A 151 16.46 -15.57 10.98
CA PRO A 151 17.06 -16.89 11.19
C PRO A 151 16.63 -17.85 10.07
N PRO A 152 17.52 -18.72 9.57
CA PRO A 152 17.12 -19.70 8.56
C PRO A 152 15.91 -20.51 9.05
N PRO A 153 15.00 -20.92 8.16
CA PRO A 153 13.94 -21.86 8.52
C PRO A 153 14.58 -23.10 9.13
N LEU A 154 14.13 -23.52 10.31
CA LEU A 154 14.55 -24.80 10.88
C LEU A 154 14.15 -25.90 9.89
N LEU A 155 15.17 -26.49 9.28
CA LEU A 155 15.22 -27.65 8.39
C LEU A 155 13.85 -28.29 8.04
N GLY A 156 13.36 -28.06 6.82
CA GLY A 156 12.14 -28.72 6.34
C GLY A 156 11.57 -28.28 4.99
N THR A 157 11.98 -27.14 4.43
CA THR A 157 11.64 -26.79 3.05
C THR A 157 12.65 -27.43 2.11
N ALA A 158 12.29 -28.57 1.53
CA ALA A 158 12.97 -29.13 0.38
C ALA A 158 12.92 -28.09 -0.74
N ASP A 159 14.04 -27.41 -0.99
CA ASP A 159 14.54 -27.04 -2.31
C ASP A 159 15.70 -26.04 -2.17
N SER A 160 16.92 -26.59 -2.12
CA SER A 160 18.12 -25.90 -2.59
C SER A 160 19.02 -26.94 -3.25
N PRO A 161 19.38 -26.80 -4.54
CA PRO A 161 20.13 -27.81 -5.29
C PRO A 161 21.63 -27.81 -5.00
N SER A 162 22.09 -27.20 -3.90
CA SER A 162 23.52 -26.97 -3.66
C SER A 162 23.94 -27.27 -2.21
N VAL A 163 23.66 -28.47 -1.72
CA VAL A 163 24.27 -28.98 -0.49
C VAL A 163 25.12 -30.21 -0.83
N PRO A 164 26.46 -30.18 -0.60
CA PRO A 164 27.29 -31.38 -0.70
C PRO A 164 26.86 -32.43 0.33
N PRO A 165 27.01 -33.74 0.08
CA PRO A 165 26.55 -34.77 1.02
C PRO A 165 27.31 -34.68 2.33
N LEU A 166 26.59 -34.71 3.46
CA LEU A 166 27.21 -34.85 4.78
C LEU A 166 27.97 -36.18 4.88
N PRO A 167 29.13 -36.22 5.58
CA PRO A 167 29.85 -37.46 5.81
C PRO A 167 29.05 -38.38 6.73
N THR A 168 28.86 -39.62 6.28
CA THR A 168 28.26 -40.71 7.04
C THR A 168 29.27 -41.26 8.03
N HIS A 169 29.44 -40.63 9.19
CA HIS A 169 29.95 -41.31 10.37
C HIS A 169 29.18 -40.85 11.59
N SER A 170 28.25 -41.72 11.99
CA SER A 170 27.66 -41.78 13.33
C SER A 170 28.77 -42.04 14.34
N SER A 171 28.88 -41.16 15.32
CA SER A 171 29.50 -41.42 16.60
C SER A 171 28.60 -40.78 17.65
N ASP A 172 27.82 -41.63 18.30
CA ASP A 172 27.17 -41.34 19.57
C ASP A 172 28.24 -40.89 20.57
N GLU A 173 28.11 -39.69 21.12
CA GLU A 173 28.50 -39.34 22.50
C GLU A 173 28.05 -37.92 22.82
N ASP A 174 27.15 -37.83 23.82
CA ASP A 174 27.02 -36.76 24.83
C ASP A 174 27.07 -35.30 24.38
N ASP A 175 25.89 -34.67 24.24
CA ASP A 175 25.72 -33.24 24.53
C ASP A 175 24.47 -33.07 25.41
N GLY A 176 24.61 -32.30 26.48
CA GLY A 176 23.69 -32.20 27.61
C GLY A 176 22.32 -31.58 27.28
N PRO A 177 21.53 -31.17 28.29
CA PRO A 177 20.25 -30.50 28.06
C PRO A 177 20.50 -29.03 27.66
N ASP A 178 21.29 -28.81 26.62
CA ASP A 178 21.15 -27.62 25.80
C ASP A 178 19.88 -27.86 24.98
N ALA A 179 18.73 -27.73 25.67
CA ALA A 179 17.51 -27.32 25.01
C ALA A 179 17.94 -26.15 24.13
N ILE A 180 17.97 -26.40 22.81
CA ILE A 180 18.10 -25.35 21.81
C ILE A 180 17.04 -24.34 22.23
N GLU A 181 17.45 -23.25 22.89
CA GLU A 181 16.57 -22.13 23.14
C GLU A 181 16.16 -21.72 21.74
N GLU A 182 14.97 -22.17 21.34
CA GLU A 182 14.31 -21.76 20.12
C GLU A 182 14.17 -20.25 20.32
N ILE A 183 15.13 -19.49 19.80
CA ILE A 183 15.11 -18.03 19.89
C ILE A 183 13.82 -17.66 19.18
N GLU A 184 12.77 -17.41 19.96
CA GLU A 184 11.46 -17.06 19.48
C GLU A 184 11.65 -15.81 18.63
N TRP A 185 11.62 -16.01 17.31
CA TRP A 185 11.76 -14.91 16.38
C TRP A 185 10.61 -13.95 16.61
N MET A 186 10.96 -12.70 16.92
CA MET A 186 9.97 -11.66 17.16
C MET A 186 10.00 -10.64 16.02
N PRO A 187 8.87 -10.35 15.37
CA PRO A 187 8.83 -9.32 14.33
C PRO A 187 9.15 -7.92 14.90
N ASP A 188 9.85 -7.12 14.10
CA ASP A 188 10.09 -5.71 14.40
C ASP A 188 8.74 -4.97 14.43
N PHE A 189 8.48 -4.18 15.48
CA PHE A 189 7.22 -3.47 15.65
C PHE A 189 7.49 -1.98 15.76
N ARG A 190 7.02 -1.21 14.78
CA ARG A 190 7.23 0.24 14.68
C ARG A 190 5.93 1.02 14.86
N LEU A 191 6.01 2.04 15.72
CA LEU A 191 4.98 3.05 15.90
C LEU A 191 5.59 4.42 15.60
N VAL A 192 4.73 5.36 15.19
CA VAL A 192 5.13 6.75 15.01
C VAL A 192 5.57 7.32 16.37
N LYS A 193 6.74 7.96 16.41
CA LYS A 193 7.26 8.58 17.63
C LYS A 193 6.84 10.05 17.69
N LYS A 194 6.80 10.61 18.91
CA LYS A 194 6.38 12.00 19.14
C LYS A 194 7.27 13.02 18.43
N ASP A 195 8.56 12.73 18.32
CA ASP A 195 9.55 13.63 17.71
C ASP A 195 9.80 13.31 16.22
N ASP A 196 8.98 12.45 15.61
CA ASP A 196 9.13 12.07 14.21
C ASP A 196 8.62 13.19 13.30
N PRO A 197 9.43 13.74 12.38
CA PRO A 197 8.96 14.74 11.42
C PRO A 197 7.78 14.23 10.57
N GLU A 198 7.69 12.93 10.33
CA GLU A 198 6.58 12.32 9.60
C GLU A 198 5.25 12.39 10.38
N ALA A 199 5.30 12.45 11.72
CA ALA A 199 4.11 12.59 12.58
C ALA A 199 3.35 13.91 12.35
N TYR A 200 4.02 14.89 11.76
CA TYR A 200 3.48 16.22 11.45
C TYR A 200 3.53 16.55 9.95
N SER A 201 3.93 15.57 9.12
CA SER A 201 3.99 15.73 7.68
C SER A 201 2.61 15.54 7.06
N PHE A 202 2.09 16.60 6.44
CA PHE A 202 0.87 16.55 5.64
C PHE A 202 1.12 16.02 4.21
N ALA A 203 2.38 15.74 3.83
CA ALA A 203 2.74 15.25 2.51
C ALA A 203 2.37 13.76 2.36
N SER A 204 1.48 13.47 1.42
CA SER A 204 1.01 12.10 1.15
C SER A 204 2.07 11.29 0.39
N PRO A 205 2.32 10.02 0.76
CA PRO A 205 3.03 9.08 -0.11
C PRO A 205 2.27 8.90 -1.43
N GLN A 206 2.99 8.68 -2.52
CA GLN A 206 2.45 8.51 -3.88
C GLN A 206 1.44 7.36 -4.02
N TYR A 207 1.36 6.45 -3.05
CA TYR A 207 0.41 5.33 -3.04
C TYR A 207 -0.27 5.10 -1.68
N SER A 208 -0.66 6.18 -0.98
CA SER A 208 -1.49 6.05 0.22
C SER A 208 -2.99 6.08 -0.12
N ALA A 209 -3.71 5.01 0.23
CA ALA A 209 -5.16 4.79 0.03
C ALA A 209 -6.11 5.85 0.63
N HIS A 210 -5.56 6.95 1.14
CA HIS A 210 -6.30 8.13 1.53
C HIS A 210 -5.51 9.35 1.10
N LYS A 211 -5.99 10.04 0.06
CA LYS A 211 -6.41 11.45 0.12
C LYS A 211 -6.88 11.92 -1.26
N MET A 212 -7.54 13.07 -1.21
CA MET A 212 -8.36 13.70 -2.23
C MET A 212 -7.70 13.72 -3.63
N PRO A 213 -8.51 13.77 -4.71
CA PRO A 213 -8.00 13.94 -6.07
C PRO A 213 -6.95 15.05 -6.15
N GLN A 214 -5.94 14.88 -7.02
CA GLN A 214 -4.84 15.83 -7.18
C GLN A 214 -5.32 17.29 -7.32
N GLU A 215 -6.40 17.51 -8.06
CA GLU A 215 -7.02 18.83 -8.24
C GLU A 215 -7.45 19.49 -6.93
N VAL A 216 -7.94 18.71 -5.96
CA VAL A 216 -8.34 19.20 -4.63
C VAL A 216 -7.11 19.56 -3.79
N VAL A 217 -6.03 18.80 -3.94
CA VAL A 217 -4.75 19.06 -3.25
C VAL A 217 -4.10 20.33 -3.80
N GLU A 218 -4.12 20.52 -5.12
CA GLU A 218 -3.62 21.73 -5.79
C GLU A 218 -4.45 22.97 -5.42
N ALA A 219 -5.77 22.86 -5.41
CA ALA A 219 -6.66 23.92 -4.95
C ALA A 219 -6.38 24.30 -3.49
N GLY A 220 -6.08 23.33 -2.61
CA GLY A 220 -5.68 23.57 -1.22
C GLY A 220 -4.31 24.25 -1.09
N ALA A 221 -3.35 23.92 -1.94
CA ALA A 221 -2.00 24.51 -1.93
C ALA A 221 -1.98 25.97 -2.39
N SER A 222 -2.96 26.37 -3.21
CA SER A 222 -3.09 27.74 -3.75
C SER A 222 -3.76 28.74 -2.80
N GLY A 223 -4.11 28.33 -1.58
CA GLY A 223 -4.67 29.19 -0.53
C GLY A 223 -6.17 29.44 -0.64
N GLU A 224 -6.69 30.42 0.10
CA GLU A 224 -8.14 30.69 0.25
C GLU A 224 -8.83 31.03 -1.09
N GLY A 225 -8.06 31.55 -2.07
CA GLY A 225 -8.56 31.85 -3.41
C GLY A 225 -8.83 30.61 -4.26
N GLY A 226 -7.87 29.67 -4.37
CA GLY A 226 -8.04 28.55 -5.29
C GLY A 226 -8.99 27.45 -4.79
N MET A 227 -9.19 27.32 -3.46
CA MET A 227 -10.27 26.46 -2.94
C MET A 227 -11.67 27.02 -3.28
N ARG A 228 -11.80 28.35 -3.37
CA ARG A 228 -13.06 29.02 -3.71
C ARG A 228 -13.37 28.91 -5.20
N GLU A 229 -12.37 29.10 -6.05
CA GLU A 229 -12.49 28.90 -7.50
C GLU A 229 -12.78 27.44 -7.87
N PHE A 230 -12.14 26.49 -7.19
CA PHE A 230 -12.42 25.06 -7.36
C PHE A 230 -13.87 24.72 -7.00
N ALA A 231 -14.38 25.25 -5.88
CA ALA A 231 -15.76 25.03 -5.45
C ALA A 231 -16.80 25.61 -6.42
N ASP A 232 -16.54 26.82 -6.95
CA ASP A 232 -17.41 27.47 -7.93
C ASP A 232 -17.41 26.70 -9.27
N ASN A 233 -16.24 26.24 -9.73
CA ASN A 233 -16.14 25.42 -10.94
C ASN A 233 -16.81 24.05 -10.78
N TRP A 234 -16.68 23.41 -9.61
CA TRP A 234 -17.37 22.16 -9.30
C TRP A 234 -18.90 22.32 -9.30
N GLN A 235 -19.41 23.42 -8.74
CA GLN A 235 -20.85 23.72 -8.79
C GLN A 235 -21.35 23.91 -10.22
N ARG A 236 -20.58 24.59 -11.07
CA ARG A 236 -20.93 24.81 -12.48
C ARG A 236 -20.90 23.51 -13.29
N MET A 237 -19.95 22.61 -13.02
CA MET A 237 -19.93 21.27 -13.60
C MET A 237 -21.13 20.42 -13.17
N LEU A 238 -21.51 20.44 -11.88
CA LEU A 238 -22.70 19.73 -11.39
C LEU A 238 -24.01 20.27 -11.99
N ASN A 239 -24.04 21.55 -12.31
CA ASN A 239 -25.17 22.21 -12.96
C ASN A 239 -25.17 22.05 -14.50
N GLY A 240 -24.17 21.36 -15.07
CA GLY A 240 -24.08 21.09 -16.52
C GLY A 240 -23.66 22.30 -17.35
N GLU A 241 -23.05 23.32 -16.74
CA GLU A 241 -22.62 24.57 -17.38
C GLU A 241 -21.18 24.52 -17.93
N LEU A 242 -20.45 23.43 -17.67
CA LEU A 242 -19.10 23.17 -18.18
C LEU A 242 -18.98 21.71 -18.65
N GLU A 243 -18.54 21.50 -19.89
CA GLU A 243 -18.13 20.17 -20.39
C GLU A 243 -16.68 19.87 -19.98
N MET A 244 -16.38 18.61 -19.65
CA MET A 244 -15.02 18.15 -19.36
C MET A 244 -14.14 18.37 -20.60
N MET A 245 -13.13 19.24 -20.47
CA MET A 245 -12.08 19.34 -21.48
C MET A 245 -11.28 18.04 -21.44
N ARG A 246 -11.34 17.28 -22.53
CA ARG A 246 -10.61 16.03 -22.71
C ARG A 246 -9.13 16.39 -22.81
N ALA A 247 -8.30 15.88 -21.89
CA ALA A 247 -6.86 16.10 -21.95
C ALA A 247 -6.30 15.51 -23.27
N GLY A 248 -5.80 16.36 -24.16
CA GLY A 248 -5.08 15.91 -25.36
C GLY A 248 -5.23 16.72 -26.66
N GLU A 249 -5.68 17.97 -26.66
CA GLU A 249 -5.60 18.82 -27.86
C GLU A 249 -4.72 20.05 -27.57
N ASP A 250 -3.41 19.91 -27.83
CA ASP A 250 -2.50 21.05 -28.02
C ASP A 250 -2.94 21.78 -29.28
N SER A 251 -3.34 23.05 -29.13
CA SER A 251 -3.57 23.97 -30.24
C SER A 251 -2.23 24.52 -30.72
N ASP A 252 -1.74 23.97 -31.84
CA ASP A 252 -0.87 24.72 -32.75
C ASP A 252 -1.71 25.85 -33.35
N ASP A 253 -1.50 27.09 -32.92
CA ASP A 253 -2.03 28.27 -33.59
C ASP A 253 -0.87 29.10 -34.17
N ASP A 254 -1.01 29.35 -35.46
CA ASP A 254 -0.09 29.97 -36.40
C ASP A 254 0.19 31.45 -36.09
N ASP A 255 1.47 31.83 -36.05
CA ASP A 255 1.91 33.22 -36.18
C ASP A 255 2.00 33.60 -37.68
N ASP A 256 0.90 34.14 -38.20
CA ASP A 256 0.78 34.72 -39.53
C ASP A 256 1.22 36.21 -39.49
N ASP A 257 2.52 36.47 -39.71
CA ASP A 257 3.06 37.83 -39.80
C ASP A 257 2.83 38.44 -41.20
N ASN A 258 2.04 39.51 -41.20
CA ASN A 258 1.53 40.26 -42.34
C ASN A 258 2.57 41.27 -42.87
N ASP A 259 3.10 41.10 -44.09
CA ASP A 259 3.89 42.13 -44.81
C ASP A 259 3.18 42.56 -46.12
N PRO A 260 2.78 43.84 -46.28
CA PRO A 260 2.10 44.30 -47.48
C PRO A 260 3.09 44.88 -48.51
N GLY A 261 3.27 44.14 -49.61
CA GLY A 261 3.28 44.67 -50.97
C GLY A 261 4.33 45.71 -51.40
N GLY A 262 5.36 45.24 -52.10
CA GLY A 262 6.17 46.03 -53.04
C GLY A 262 6.23 45.37 -54.42
N ARG A 263 5.51 45.93 -55.40
CA ARG A 263 5.47 45.58 -56.85
C ARG A 263 6.77 46.11 -57.53
N VAL A 264 7.41 45.51 -58.54
CA VAL A 264 7.06 45.40 -59.98
C VAL A 264 8.24 44.70 -60.71
N ASP A 265 7.96 43.84 -61.69
CA ASP A 265 8.91 43.34 -62.70
C ASP A 265 9.44 44.44 -63.64
N THR A 266 10.78 44.62 -63.70
CA THR A 266 11.71 44.73 -64.85
C THR A 266 13.00 45.41 -64.42
#